data_AF-A0A961LKS8-F1
#
_entry.id   AF-A0A961LKS8-F1
#
_cell.length_a   1.000
_cell.length_b   1.000
_cell.length_c   1.000
_cell.angle_alpha   90.00
_cell.angle_beta   90.00
_cell.angle_gamma   90.00
#
_symmetry.space_group_name_H-M   'P 1'
#
loop_
_entity.id
_entity.type
_entity.pdbx_description
1 polymer ?
#
loop_
_entity_poly.entity_id
_entity_poly.type
_entity_poly.pdbx_seq_one_letter_code
_entity_poly.pdbx_strand_id
1 'polypeptide(L)'
;MRLLVAAAFLLAAALPSRAAGITHEMHRVDGQEKLVIRLSGLIAKGDAEKIAGIIDANIEHTFADYTDIVVTLDSPGGSFVEGLAIGDVLHSKYAGTYVDDGAQCLSACALAFMAGTDATGDSTWPDRRLHPRARLGFHSPSLSVPPEGSVPVAQIGAAYAIALKSLSGIVSRMEQVEFPRSLLETMLDTPPDSMRMVASIDDINRWGILLDTDFPQAGTSPRDTVQACQRMEKWSRHLPAGDAGEPDDFALSQVETRTIRQKEHQDVVQRYLIDEMDVEYCFIIRRSYNGGGRAMYLVRSFNGDEAMFANLSATPSFETYLLDAHFQNPQARTDSFAPAAKGRLAPPARKAKPQPQSAAPSGTCLVYSRAGLVLDQEPCTADFSTALIERYTWPSGAVTVIDRRKPPVSINGQPIVAASRTPKGLYCVGNPLTGNAFCYRP
;
A
#
# COMPACT_ATOMS: atom_id res chain seq x y z
N MET A 1 12.38 -60.21 -22.85
CA MET A 1 11.85 -58.91 -23.33
C MET A 1 11.91 -57.93 -22.16
N ARG A 2 12.91 -57.05 -22.13
CA ARG A 2 13.15 -56.08 -21.03
C ARG A 2 12.35 -54.82 -21.31
N LEU A 3 11.37 -54.49 -20.47
CA LEU A 3 10.64 -53.21 -20.51
C LEU A 3 11.37 -52.20 -19.62
N LEU A 4 12.05 -51.24 -20.26
CA LEU A 4 12.60 -50.05 -19.62
C LEU A 4 11.46 -49.05 -19.40
N VAL A 5 11.08 -48.82 -18.15
CA VAL A 5 10.22 -47.69 -17.76
C VAL A 5 11.15 -46.48 -17.56
N ALA A 6 11.15 -45.56 -18.52
CA ALA A 6 11.83 -44.28 -18.39
C ALA A 6 11.04 -43.39 -17.41
N ALA A 7 11.56 -43.21 -16.19
CA ALA A 7 11.04 -42.25 -15.24
C ALA A 7 11.42 -40.83 -15.72
N ALA A 8 10.45 -40.11 -16.29
CA ALA A 8 10.61 -38.70 -16.61
C ALA A 8 10.63 -37.88 -15.31
N PHE A 9 11.83 -37.50 -14.86
CA PHE A 9 12.01 -36.50 -13.81
C PHE A 9 11.57 -35.13 -14.32
N LEU A 10 10.35 -34.73 -13.96
CA LEU A 10 9.90 -33.34 -14.05
C LEU A 10 10.75 -32.49 -13.08
N LEU A 11 11.74 -31.77 -13.61
CA LEU A 11 12.45 -30.72 -12.87
C LEU A 11 11.45 -29.59 -12.54
N ALA A 12 10.90 -29.60 -11.33
CA ALA A 12 10.22 -28.43 -10.78
C ALA A 12 11.27 -27.35 -10.47
N ALA A 13 11.32 -26.31 -11.31
CA ALA A 13 12.15 -25.14 -11.07
C ALA A 13 11.59 -24.35 -9.87
N ALA A 14 12.13 -24.60 -8.68
CA ALA A 14 11.91 -23.75 -7.51
C ALA A 14 12.47 -22.34 -7.78
N LEU A 15 11.56 -21.35 -7.87
CA LEU A 15 11.89 -19.93 -7.98
C LEU A 15 12.53 -19.44 -6.66
N PRO A 16 13.64 -18.67 -6.71
CA PRO A 16 14.26 -18.07 -5.53
C PRO A 16 13.45 -16.85 -5.05
N SER A 17 13.08 -16.83 -3.77
CA SER A 17 12.73 -15.57 -3.07
C SER A 17 13.96 -14.64 -3.08
N ARG A 18 13.82 -13.32 -3.14
CA ARG A 18 14.93 -12.36 -3.15
C ARG A 18 14.81 -11.46 -1.92
N ALA A 19 15.94 -10.97 -1.37
CA ALA A 19 15.93 -9.77 -0.49
C ALA A 19 15.20 -8.60 -1.17
N ALA A 20 14.93 -7.49 -0.47
CA ALA A 20 14.41 -6.26 -1.11
C ALA A 20 15.12 -6.00 -2.44
N GLY A 21 14.46 -6.37 -3.54
CA GLY A 21 14.90 -6.11 -4.89
C GLY A 21 14.39 -4.73 -5.21
N ILE A 22 15.30 -3.77 -5.19
CA ILE A 22 15.04 -2.40 -5.64
C ILE A 22 15.55 -2.27 -7.06
N THR A 23 14.63 -2.08 -8.00
CA THR A 23 14.93 -1.84 -9.42
C THR A 23 14.22 -0.58 -9.87
N HIS A 24 14.67 0.05 -10.96
CA HIS A 24 13.98 1.19 -11.52
C HIS A 24 14.00 1.17 -13.05
N GLU A 25 12.99 1.77 -13.66
CA GLU A 25 12.84 1.92 -15.10
C GLU A 25 12.29 3.33 -15.41
N MET A 26 12.78 3.95 -16.48
CA MET A 26 12.20 5.18 -17.02
C MET A 26 11.20 4.82 -18.12
N HIS A 27 9.99 5.37 -18.02
CA HIS A 27 8.92 5.20 -18.98
C HIS A 27 8.56 6.54 -19.61
N ARG A 28 8.11 6.51 -20.87
CA ARG A 28 7.55 7.70 -21.52
C ARG A 28 6.06 7.50 -21.72
N VAL A 29 5.25 8.31 -21.04
CA VAL A 29 3.77 8.24 -21.10
C VAL A 29 3.25 9.60 -21.53
N ASP A 30 2.51 9.63 -22.65
CA ASP A 30 1.93 10.85 -23.22
C ASP A 30 2.93 12.02 -23.41
N GLY A 31 4.21 11.68 -23.62
CA GLY A 31 5.29 12.64 -23.84
C GLY A 31 6.09 13.04 -22.60
N GLN A 32 5.64 12.67 -21.39
CA GLN A 32 6.30 12.90 -20.10
C GLN A 32 7.12 11.68 -19.64
N GLU A 33 8.18 11.90 -18.85
CA GLU A 33 9.12 10.87 -18.42
C GLU A 33 8.85 10.41 -16.99
N LYS A 34 8.31 9.20 -16.81
CA LYS A 34 7.97 8.60 -15.53
C LYS A 34 9.07 7.69 -15.01
N LEU A 35 9.59 7.97 -13.82
CA LEU A 35 10.43 7.06 -13.05
C LEU A 35 9.57 6.08 -12.26
N VAL A 36 9.68 4.80 -12.58
CA VAL A 36 9.05 3.72 -11.81
C VAL A 36 10.11 2.98 -11.03
N ILE A 37 10.03 3.04 -9.71
CA ILE A 37 10.88 2.27 -8.79
C ILE A 37 10.06 1.07 -8.30
N ARG A 38 10.66 -0.11 -8.24
CA ARG A 38 10.03 -1.30 -7.67
C ARG A 38 10.79 -1.72 -6.44
N LEU A 39 10.09 -1.83 -5.31
CA LEU A 39 10.57 -2.43 -4.08
C LEU A 39 9.85 -3.76 -3.86
N SER A 40 10.60 -4.85 -3.75
CA SER A 40 10.02 -6.20 -3.59
C SER A 40 10.78 -7.07 -2.60
N GLY A 41 10.10 -7.75 -1.67
CA GLY A 41 10.77 -8.54 -0.62
C GLY A 41 10.97 -7.78 0.69
N LEU A 42 11.77 -8.33 1.63
CA LEU A 42 11.89 -7.80 3.00
C LEU A 42 12.53 -6.41 3.05
N ILE A 43 11.84 -5.44 3.65
CA ILE A 43 12.33 -4.09 3.93
C ILE A 43 13.41 -4.16 5.00
N ALA A 44 14.62 -3.69 4.68
CA ALA A 44 15.77 -3.73 5.56
C ALA A 44 16.51 -2.39 5.54
N LYS A 45 17.26 -2.13 6.62
CA LYS A 45 18.06 -0.90 6.76
C LYS A 45 18.88 -0.59 5.49
N GLY A 46 18.79 0.64 4.99
CA GLY A 46 19.50 1.09 3.80
C GLY A 46 18.64 1.13 2.54
N ASP A 47 17.38 0.67 2.60
CA ASP A 47 16.47 0.66 1.46
C ASP A 47 15.91 2.06 1.19
N ALA A 48 15.67 2.87 2.24
CA ALA A 48 15.29 4.27 2.10
C ALA A 48 16.37 5.07 1.36
N GLU A 49 17.64 4.93 1.76
CA GLU A 49 18.76 5.63 1.12
C GLU A 49 18.96 5.19 -0.34
N LYS A 50 18.71 3.91 -0.67
CA LYS A 50 18.76 3.43 -2.05
C LYS A 50 17.66 4.05 -2.90
N ILE A 51 16.43 4.15 -2.39
CA ILE A 51 15.32 4.79 -3.10
C ILE A 51 15.64 6.26 -3.35
N ALA A 52 16.10 6.98 -2.32
CA ALA A 52 16.50 8.38 -2.44
C ALA A 52 17.60 8.56 -3.50
N GLY A 53 18.64 7.73 -3.46
CA GLY A 53 19.73 7.78 -4.44
C GLY A 53 19.30 7.46 -5.87
N ILE A 54 18.29 6.60 -6.07
CA ILE A 54 17.71 6.35 -7.40
C ILE A 54 16.96 7.59 -7.89
N ILE A 55 16.14 8.22 -7.03
CA ILE A 55 15.40 9.43 -7.39
C ILE A 55 16.37 10.55 -7.76
N ASP A 56 17.35 10.84 -6.88
CA ASP A 56 18.34 11.90 -7.07
C ASP A 56 19.19 11.72 -8.34
N ALA A 57 19.40 10.48 -8.77
CA ALA A 57 20.19 10.18 -9.96
C ALA A 57 19.40 10.26 -11.28
N ASN A 58 18.07 10.24 -11.22
CA ASN A 58 17.22 10.15 -12.42
C ASN A 58 16.27 11.34 -12.61
N ILE A 59 16.02 12.13 -11.56
CA ILE A 59 15.09 13.27 -11.60
C ILE A 59 15.83 14.55 -11.21
N GLU A 60 15.84 15.53 -12.10
CA GLU A 60 16.26 16.90 -11.77
C GLU A 60 15.06 17.62 -11.13
N HIS A 61 15.20 18.09 -9.89
CA HIS A 61 14.11 18.76 -9.19
C HIS A 61 13.87 20.19 -9.72
N THR A 62 12.99 20.34 -10.70
CA THR A 62 12.43 21.63 -11.16
C THR A 62 11.01 21.81 -10.63
N PHE A 63 10.67 23.04 -10.22
CA PHE A 63 9.34 23.39 -9.67
C PHE A 63 8.15 23.13 -10.61
N ALA A 64 8.40 22.79 -11.88
CA ALA A 64 7.39 22.63 -12.92
C ALA A 64 7.06 21.16 -13.26
N ASP A 65 7.84 20.18 -12.77
CA ASP A 65 7.82 18.78 -13.23
C ASP A 65 7.52 17.76 -12.10
N TYR A 66 6.66 18.13 -11.14
CA TYR A 66 6.44 17.34 -9.92
C TYR A 66 5.69 16.00 -10.06
N THR A 67 5.31 15.56 -11.26
CA THR A 67 4.38 14.42 -11.44
C THR A 67 4.98 13.26 -12.24
N ASP A 68 6.04 12.62 -11.75
CA ASP A 68 6.64 11.52 -12.53
C ASP A 68 7.30 10.37 -11.73
N ILE A 69 7.22 10.31 -10.39
CA ILE A 69 7.82 9.22 -9.60
C ILE A 69 6.75 8.30 -9.01
N VAL A 70 6.83 7.00 -9.31
CA VAL A 70 5.95 5.98 -8.71
C VAL A 70 6.78 4.85 -8.12
N VAL A 71 6.54 4.55 -6.84
CA VAL A 71 7.14 3.40 -6.15
C VAL A 71 6.14 2.26 -6.07
N THR A 72 6.39 1.22 -6.85
CA THR A 72 5.63 -0.04 -6.81
C THR A 72 6.12 -0.93 -5.67
N LEU A 73 5.18 -1.40 -4.86
CA LEU A 73 5.44 -2.08 -3.60
C LEU A 73 4.94 -3.53 -3.66
N ASP A 74 5.84 -4.48 -3.43
CA ASP A 74 5.58 -5.91 -3.37
C ASP A 74 6.37 -6.54 -2.20
N SER A 75 6.02 -6.13 -0.98
CA SER A 75 6.76 -6.48 0.22
C SER A 75 5.86 -7.02 1.35
N PRO A 76 6.30 -8.09 2.03
CA PRO A 76 5.66 -8.58 3.25
C PRO A 76 5.90 -7.68 4.48
N GLY A 77 6.71 -6.62 4.36
CA GLY A 77 7.16 -5.80 5.47
C GLY A 77 8.62 -6.05 5.82
N GLY A 78 8.96 -5.90 7.10
CA GLY A 78 10.33 -5.98 7.62
C GLY A 78 10.58 -4.91 8.68
N SER A 79 11.71 -4.21 8.59
CA SER A 79 12.07 -3.16 9.55
C SER A 79 11.05 -2.02 9.57
N PHE A 80 10.29 -1.89 10.67
CA PHE A 80 9.29 -0.84 10.85
C PHE A 80 9.91 0.57 10.76
N VAL A 81 11.06 0.77 11.40
CA VAL A 81 11.80 2.03 11.36
C VAL A 81 12.25 2.36 9.93
N GLU A 82 12.61 1.34 9.15
CA GLU A 82 12.98 1.54 7.75
C GLU A 82 11.75 1.84 6.88
N GLY A 83 10.60 1.18 7.13
CA GLY A 83 9.35 1.50 6.45
C GLY A 83 8.95 2.97 6.62
N LEU A 84 9.12 3.52 7.83
CA LEU A 84 8.93 4.95 8.10
C LEU A 84 9.97 5.82 7.38
N ALA A 85 11.25 5.40 7.35
CA ALA A 85 12.30 6.13 6.63
C ALA A 85 12.07 6.14 5.12
N ILE A 86 11.58 5.04 4.54
CA ILE A 86 11.11 5.00 3.15
C ILE A 86 9.99 6.01 2.99
N GLY A 87 9.00 6.03 3.90
CA GLY A 87 7.92 7.00 3.86
C GLY A 87 8.38 8.47 3.85
N ASP A 88 9.40 8.80 4.67
CA ASP A 88 10.01 10.14 4.68
C ASP A 88 10.60 10.52 3.31
N VAL A 89 11.28 9.57 2.67
CA VAL A 89 11.83 9.76 1.32
C VAL A 89 10.70 9.96 0.31
N LEU A 90 9.67 9.11 0.33
CA LEU A 90 8.57 9.19 -0.63
C LEU A 90 7.84 10.54 -0.53
N HIS A 91 7.50 10.96 0.68
CA HIS A 91 6.80 12.22 0.88
C HIS A 91 7.67 13.43 0.49
N SER A 92 8.94 13.47 0.94
CA SER A 92 9.86 14.58 0.61
C SER A 92 10.22 14.68 -0.87
N LYS A 93 10.06 13.58 -1.62
CA LYS A 93 10.31 13.53 -3.07
C LYS A 93 9.03 13.58 -3.91
N TYR A 94 7.87 13.75 -3.29
CA TYR A 94 6.56 13.74 -3.96
C TYR A 94 6.38 12.48 -4.83
N ALA A 95 6.76 11.32 -4.28
CA ALA A 95 6.65 10.04 -4.94
C ALA A 95 5.38 9.31 -4.52
N GLY A 96 4.56 8.98 -5.52
CA GLY A 96 3.35 8.17 -5.34
C GLY A 96 3.66 6.70 -5.08
N THR A 97 2.72 5.99 -4.48
CA THR A 97 2.84 4.54 -4.21
C THR A 97 1.81 3.72 -4.97
N TYR A 98 2.20 2.51 -5.37
CA TYR A 98 1.30 1.59 -6.05
C TYR A 98 1.52 0.13 -5.61
N VAL A 99 0.45 -0.62 -5.37
CA VAL A 99 0.52 -2.08 -5.19
C VAL A 99 -0.16 -2.75 -6.38
N ASP A 100 0.64 -3.51 -7.14
CA ASP A 100 0.25 -4.09 -8.42
C ASP A 100 -0.63 -5.35 -8.28
N ASP A 101 -1.12 -5.85 -9.41
CA ASP A 101 -1.95 -7.04 -9.49
C ASP A 101 -1.33 -8.26 -8.77
N GLY A 102 -2.05 -8.74 -7.75
CA GLY A 102 -1.65 -9.89 -6.94
C GLY A 102 -0.42 -9.65 -6.06
N ALA A 103 0.16 -8.44 -6.10
CA ALA A 103 1.24 -8.05 -5.19
C ALA A 103 0.70 -7.80 -3.79
N GLN A 104 1.61 -7.75 -2.83
CA GLN A 104 1.28 -7.49 -1.43
C GLN A 104 2.14 -6.38 -0.85
N CYS A 105 1.57 -5.59 0.05
CA CYS A 105 2.28 -4.60 0.83
C CYS A 105 1.76 -4.67 2.27
N LEU A 106 2.51 -5.36 3.13
CA LEU A 106 2.07 -5.70 4.48
C LEU A 106 3.00 -5.06 5.52
N SER A 107 2.48 -4.82 6.72
CA SER A 107 3.27 -4.35 7.88
C SER A 107 4.04 -3.06 7.56
N ALA A 108 5.36 -3.03 7.76
CA ALA A 108 6.23 -1.89 7.45
C ALA A 108 6.08 -1.37 5.99
N CYS A 109 5.78 -2.26 5.03
CA CYS A 109 5.50 -1.83 3.65
C CYS A 109 4.24 -0.97 3.60
N ALA A 110 3.18 -1.37 4.30
CA ALA A 110 1.91 -0.64 4.29
C ALA A 110 2.08 0.78 4.85
N LEU A 111 3.02 1.01 5.76
CA LEU A 111 3.36 2.36 6.23
C LEU A 111 4.05 3.19 5.16
N ALA A 112 5.02 2.60 4.44
CA ALA A 112 5.64 3.26 3.29
C ALA A 112 4.60 3.57 2.20
N PHE A 113 3.67 2.64 1.95
CA PHE A 113 2.54 2.85 1.03
C PHE A 113 1.72 4.09 1.42
N MET A 114 1.37 4.25 2.70
CA MET A 114 0.59 5.39 3.17
C MET A 114 1.32 6.74 3.09
N ALA A 115 2.64 6.76 2.86
CA ALA A 115 3.39 7.99 2.64
C ALA A 115 3.45 8.44 1.17
N GLY A 116 2.82 7.68 0.25
CA GLY A 116 2.70 8.06 -1.15
C GLY A 116 2.08 9.45 -1.29
N THR A 117 2.81 10.35 -1.93
CA THR A 117 2.48 11.78 -2.01
C THR A 117 2.68 12.25 -3.44
N ASP A 118 1.80 13.12 -3.89
CA ASP A 118 1.93 13.87 -5.14
C ASP A 118 1.84 15.38 -4.82
N ALA A 119 2.31 16.21 -5.75
CA ALA A 119 2.39 17.65 -5.55
C ALA A 119 2.09 18.43 -6.83
N THR A 120 1.46 19.59 -6.68
CA THR A 120 1.37 20.59 -7.74
C THR A 120 1.48 21.98 -7.13
N GLY A 121 2.45 22.74 -7.63
CA GLY A 121 2.85 24.01 -7.01
C GLY A 121 3.30 23.78 -5.57
N ASP A 122 2.78 24.57 -4.64
CA ASP A 122 3.11 24.47 -3.21
C ASP A 122 2.17 23.52 -2.43
N SER A 123 1.25 22.85 -3.14
CA SER A 123 0.27 21.94 -2.52
C SER A 123 0.67 20.50 -2.73
N THR A 124 0.50 19.70 -1.68
CA THR A 124 0.73 18.25 -1.69
C THR A 124 -0.56 17.52 -1.35
N TRP A 125 -0.69 16.27 -1.81
CA TRP A 125 -1.81 15.42 -1.46
C TRP A 125 -1.43 13.93 -1.51
N PRO A 126 -2.23 13.04 -0.91
CA PRO A 126 -1.96 11.60 -0.97
C PRO A 126 -2.04 11.04 -2.40
N ASP A 127 -1.02 10.29 -2.81
CA ASP A 127 -1.06 9.46 -4.02
C ASP A 127 -0.73 8.01 -3.66
N ARG A 128 -1.79 7.27 -3.35
CA ARG A 128 -1.74 5.92 -2.79
C ARG A 128 -2.66 5.01 -3.59
N ARG A 129 -2.11 4.26 -4.53
CA ARG A 129 -2.91 3.53 -5.52
C ARG A 129 -2.87 2.01 -5.29
N LEU A 130 -4.02 1.36 -5.32
CA LEU A 130 -4.16 -0.06 -5.04
C LEU A 130 -4.85 -0.77 -6.21
N HIS A 131 -4.24 -1.80 -6.78
CA HIS A 131 -4.92 -2.66 -7.72
C HIS A 131 -6.06 -3.44 -7.00
N PRO A 132 -7.24 -3.67 -7.63
CA PRO A 132 -8.37 -4.39 -7.02
C PRO A 132 -8.03 -5.75 -6.41
N ARG A 133 -7.06 -6.45 -7.01
CA ARG A 133 -6.58 -7.78 -6.56
C ARG A 133 -5.28 -7.74 -5.73
N ALA A 134 -4.78 -6.56 -5.37
CA ALA A 134 -3.63 -6.41 -4.48
C ALA A 134 -4.01 -6.65 -3.02
N ARG A 135 -3.00 -6.89 -2.18
CA ARG A 135 -3.15 -7.11 -0.73
C ARG A 135 -2.40 -6.05 0.06
N LEU A 136 -3.12 -5.15 0.71
CA LEU A 136 -2.55 -4.14 1.61
C LEU A 136 -3.01 -4.43 3.03
N GLY A 137 -2.08 -4.49 3.99
CA GLY A 137 -2.40 -4.96 5.34
C GLY A 137 -1.61 -4.29 6.45
N PHE A 138 -2.31 -3.98 7.55
CA PHE A 138 -1.78 -3.29 8.72
C PHE A 138 -1.93 -4.15 9.97
N HIS A 139 -0.99 -4.03 10.89
CA HIS A 139 -1.07 -4.59 12.24
C HIS A 139 -0.20 -3.77 13.20
N SER A 140 -0.38 -3.97 14.50
CA SER A 140 0.39 -3.29 15.53
C SER A 140 1.87 -3.73 15.51
N PRO A 141 2.83 -2.84 15.82
CA PRO A 141 4.23 -3.23 15.93
C PRO A 141 4.42 -4.39 16.92
N SER A 142 5.11 -5.44 16.49
CA SER A 142 5.35 -6.61 17.33
C SER A 142 6.49 -6.37 18.32
N LEU A 143 6.33 -6.92 19.53
CA LEU A 143 7.39 -7.14 20.50
C LEU A 143 7.77 -8.62 20.53
N SER A 144 8.94 -8.96 19.99
CA SER A 144 9.39 -10.36 20.04
C SER A 144 10.06 -10.67 21.36
N VAL A 145 9.34 -11.37 22.24
CA VAL A 145 9.87 -11.90 23.50
C VAL A 145 10.20 -13.38 23.30
N PRO A 146 11.42 -13.85 23.60
CA PRO A 146 11.74 -15.28 23.53
C PRO A 146 10.77 -16.14 24.35
N PRO A 147 10.22 -17.24 23.80
CA PRO A 147 9.19 -18.05 24.46
C PRO A 147 9.68 -18.82 25.71
N GLU A 148 10.99 -18.99 25.89
CA GLU A 148 11.55 -19.69 27.05
C GLU A 148 12.83 -19.03 27.58
N GLY A 149 12.91 -18.94 28.92
CA GLY A 149 14.00 -18.34 29.68
C GLY A 149 13.63 -17.00 30.32
N SER A 150 14.35 -16.62 31.38
CA SER A 150 14.27 -15.27 31.93
C SER A 150 14.79 -14.28 30.89
N VAL A 151 13.88 -13.50 30.30
CA VAL A 151 14.28 -12.38 29.44
C VAL A 151 14.79 -11.28 30.35
N PRO A 152 16.03 -10.81 30.19
CA PRO A 152 16.55 -9.71 31.00
C PRO A 152 15.60 -8.51 30.89
N VAL A 153 15.25 -7.88 32.02
CA VAL A 153 14.38 -6.69 32.04
C VAL A 153 14.84 -5.62 31.06
N ALA A 154 16.16 -5.48 30.87
CA ALA A 154 16.76 -4.57 29.89
C ALA A 154 16.36 -4.88 28.44
N GLN A 155 16.20 -6.15 28.05
CA GLN A 155 15.76 -6.54 26.70
C GLN A 155 14.27 -6.26 26.50
N ILE A 156 13.44 -6.51 27.52
CA ILE A 156 12.01 -6.14 27.48
C ILE A 156 11.87 -4.62 27.32
N GLY A 157 12.62 -3.84 28.11
CA GLY A 157 12.62 -2.38 28.03
C GLY A 157 13.08 -1.85 26.67
N ALA A 158 14.13 -2.42 26.08
CA ALA A 158 14.62 -2.02 24.77
C ALA A 158 13.60 -2.30 23.66
N ALA A 159 12.98 -3.47 23.69
CA ALA A 159 12.01 -3.85 22.67
C ALA A 159 10.70 -3.05 22.82
N TYR A 160 10.26 -2.75 24.05
CA TYR A 160 9.13 -1.84 24.30
C TYR A 160 9.43 -0.41 23.83
N ALA A 161 10.65 0.08 24.05
CA ALA A 161 11.09 1.38 23.55
C ALA A 161 11.08 1.44 22.01
N ILE A 162 11.41 0.35 21.32
CA ILE A 162 11.30 0.28 19.85
C ILE A 162 9.85 0.35 19.40
N ALA A 163 8.93 -0.36 20.05
CA ALA A 163 7.50 -0.29 19.74
C ALA A 163 6.94 1.12 19.95
N LEU A 164 7.27 1.77 21.08
CA LEU A 164 6.88 3.17 21.33
C LEU A 164 7.51 4.15 20.34
N LYS A 165 8.78 3.95 19.97
CA LYS A 165 9.44 4.77 18.94
C LYS A 165 8.76 4.62 17.58
N SER A 166 8.31 3.41 17.26
CA SER A 166 7.58 3.09 16.02
C SER A 166 6.24 3.83 15.98
N LEU A 167 5.47 3.77 17.08
CA LEU A 167 4.23 4.52 17.23
C LEU A 167 4.46 6.04 17.17
N SER A 168 5.43 6.55 17.94
CA SER A 168 5.79 7.97 17.92
C SER A 168 6.21 8.42 16.53
N GLY A 169 6.88 7.56 15.77
CA GLY A 169 7.28 7.84 14.39
C GLY A 169 6.09 8.01 13.46
N ILE A 170 5.03 7.22 13.63
CA ILE A 170 3.78 7.41 12.89
C ILE A 170 3.10 8.70 13.31
N VAL A 171 2.90 8.89 14.62
CA VAL A 171 2.20 10.06 15.18
C VAL A 171 2.85 11.37 14.73
N SER A 172 4.18 11.44 14.72
CA SER A 172 4.90 12.65 14.30
C SER A 172 4.78 12.96 12.79
N ARG A 173 4.26 12.03 11.99
CA ARG A 173 4.10 12.16 10.53
C ARG A 173 2.64 12.23 10.10
N MET A 174 1.69 12.05 11.01
CA MET A 174 0.28 11.90 10.66
C MET A 174 -0.26 13.08 9.87
N GLU A 175 0.09 14.30 10.26
CA GLU A 175 -0.32 15.51 9.53
C GLU A 175 0.39 15.59 8.17
N GLN A 176 1.71 15.42 8.16
CA GLN A 176 2.55 15.53 6.97
C GLN A 176 2.13 14.58 5.85
N VAL A 177 1.93 13.30 6.19
CA VAL A 177 1.55 12.28 5.21
C VAL A 177 0.04 12.06 5.15
N GLU A 178 -0.77 12.88 5.82
CA GLU A 178 -2.23 12.69 5.96
C GLU A 178 -2.61 11.24 6.35
N PHE A 179 -1.95 10.71 7.40
CA PHE A 179 -2.22 9.36 7.89
C PHE A 179 -3.56 9.34 8.65
N PRO A 180 -4.55 8.54 8.22
CA PRO A 180 -5.88 8.57 8.82
C PRO A 180 -5.85 8.13 10.29
N ARG A 181 -6.42 8.93 11.18
CA ARG A 181 -6.56 8.59 12.62
C ARG A 181 -7.23 7.24 12.81
N SER A 182 -8.28 6.95 12.05
CA SER A 182 -8.99 5.68 12.15
C SER A 182 -8.19 4.47 11.68
N LEU A 183 -7.26 4.67 10.73
CA LEU A 183 -6.33 3.62 10.33
C LEU A 183 -5.32 3.34 11.44
N LEU A 184 -4.81 4.39 12.10
CA LEU A 184 -3.91 4.22 13.24
C LEU A 184 -4.57 3.43 14.36
N GLU A 185 -5.80 3.79 14.75
CA GLU A 185 -6.59 3.05 15.74
C GLU A 185 -6.76 1.58 15.31
N THR A 186 -7.24 1.34 14.10
CA THR A 186 -7.46 -0.02 13.58
C THR A 186 -6.16 -0.84 13.56
N MET A 187 -5.05 -0.24 13.16
CA MET A 187 -3.74 -0.88 13.13
C MET A 187 -3.27 -1.25 14.55
N LEU A 188 -3.42 -0.34 15.51
CA LEU A 188 -3.02 -0.59 16.91
C LEU A 188 -3.89 -1.65 17.59
N ASP A 189 -5.18 -1.70 17.25
CA ASP A 189 -6.12 -2.71 17.73
C ASP A 189 -5.90 -4.09 17.09
N THR A 190 -5.16 -4.16 15.97
CA THR A 190 -4.86 -5.40 15.27
C THR A 190 -3.60 -6.04 15.87
N PRO A 191 -3.69 -7.20 16.55
CA PRO A 191 -2.54 -7.87 17.16
C PRO A 191 -1.44 -8.22 16.14
N PRO A 192 -0.16 -8.28 16.56
CA PRO A 192 0.95 -8.49 15.62
C PRO A 192 0.98 -9.88 14.94
N ASP A 193 0.27 -10.87 15.48
CA ASP A 193 0.07 -12.20 14.90
C ASP A 193 -1.15 -12.28 13.96
N SER A 194 -1.80 -11.14 13.71
CA SER A 194 -2.94 -11.00 12.81
C SER A 194 -2.70 -9.86 11.81
N MET A 195 -3.59 -9.71 10.82
CA MET A 195 -3.45 -8.68 9.79
C MET A 195 -4.82 -8.11 9.44
N ARG A 196 -4.97 -6.79 9.53
CA ARG A 196 -6.13 -6.08 9.00
C ARG A 196 -5.87 -5.74 7.55
N MET A 197 -6.53 -6.48 6.66
CA MET A 197 -6.46 -6.27 5.21
C MET A 197 -7.39 -5.15 4.77
N VAL A 198 -6.93 -4.23 3.93
CA VAL A 198 -7.80 -3.30 3.16
C VAL A 198 -8.60 -4.14 2.16
N ALA A 199 -9.92 -4.22 2.35
CA ALA A 199 -10.75 -5.21 1.66
C ALA A 199 -12.07 -4.66 1.09
N SER A 200 -12.49 -3.45 1.46
CA SER A 200 -13.78 -2.88 1.04
C SER A 200 -13.66 -1.46 0.49
N ILE A 201 -14.72 -1.00 -0.19
CA ILE A 201 -14.86 0.41 -0.60
C ILE A 201 -14.86 1.36 0.58
N ASP A 202 -15.42 0.94 1.72
CA ASP A 202 -15.34 1.72 2.97
C ASP A 202 -13.89 1.94 3.38
N ASP A 203 -13.05 0.89 3.36
CA ASP A 203 -11.63 1.00 3.70
C ASP A 203 -10.89 1.97 2.77
N ILE A 204 -11.12 1.82 1.46
CA ILE A 204 -10.46 2.60 0.40
C ILE A 204 -10.77 4.10 0.56
N ASN A 205 -12.05 4.47 0.73
CA ASN A 205 -12.42 5.88 0.90
C ASN A 205 -12.05 6.43 2.28
N ARG A 206 -12.33 5.68 3.35
CA ARG A 206 -12.05 6.09 4.74
C ARG A 206 -10.57 6.36 4.97
N TRP A 207 -9.70 5.62 4.30
CA TRP A 207 -8.26 5.72 4.47
C TRP A 207 -7.53 6.44 3.35
N GLY A 208 -8.27 7.04 2.42
CA GLY A 208 -7.69 7.82 1.34
C GLY A 208 -6.74 6.99 0.48
N ILE A 209 -7.27 5.89 -0.08
CA ILE A 209 -6.58 5.01 -1.02
C ILE A 209 -7.33 5.05 -2.34
N LEU A 210 -6.64 5.17 -3.47
CA LEU A 210 -7.23 5.13 -4.79
C LEU A 210 -7.27 3.68 -5.29
N LEU A 211 -8.46 3.15 -5.57
CA LEU A 211 -8.60 1.82 -6.17
C LEU A 211 -8.46 1.93 -7.70
N ASP A 212 -7.53 1.19 -8.31
CA ASP A 212 -7.29 1.20 -9.76
C ASP A 212 -8.34 0.36 -10.51
N THR A 213 -9.55 0.90 -10.60
CA THR A 213 -10.70 0.28 -11.25
C THR A 213 -11.42 1.28 -12.14
N ASP A 214 -11.99 0.78 -13.23
CA ASP A 214 -13.06 1.49 -13.93
C ASP A 214 -14.36 1.16 -13.19
N PHE A 215 -14.68 1.95 -12.15
CA PHE A 215 -15.94 1.77 -11.44
C PHE A 215 -17.11 1.83 -12.44
N PRO A 216 -18.12 0.95 -12.28
CA PRO A 216 -19.33 1.08 -13.06
C PRO A 216 -19.92 2.47 -12.81
N GLN A 217 -20.31 3.15 -13.88
CA GLN A 217 -20.97 4.45 -13.81
C GLN A 217 -22.15 4.36 -12.84
N ALA A 218 -22.00 4.98 -11.68
CA ALA A 218 -23.02 5.02 -10.64
C ALA A 218 -23.45 6.49 -10.43
N GLY A 219 -24.64 6.70 -9.88
CA GLY A 219 -25.11 8.07 -9.59
C GLY A 219 -25.89 8.76 -10.71
N THR A 220 -26.86 8.07 -11.32
CA THR A 220 -27.84 8.73 -12.20
C THR A 220 -29.12 9.15 -11.48
N SER A 221 -29.44 8.59 -10.31
CA SER A 221 -30.60 9.00 -9.53
C SER A 221 -30.24 10.07 -8.49
N PRO A 222 -31.15 11.01 -8.18
CA PRO A 222 -30.96 11.97 -7.07
C PRO A 222 -30.66 11.28 -5.73
N ARG A 223 -31.24 10.10 -5.49
CA ARG A 223 -31.04 9.29 -4.29
C ARG A 223 -29.60 8.81 -4.15
N ASP A 224 -29.05 8.18 -5.18
CA ASP A 224 -27.67 7.68 -5.16
C ASP A 224 -26.67 8.81 -4.92
N THR A 225 -26.97 9.97 -5.50
CA THR A 225 -26.21 11.20 -5.32
C THR A 225 -26.22 11.68 -3.86
N VAL A 226 -27.38 11.82 -3.22
CA VAL A 226 -27.44 12.24 -1.81
C VAL A 226 -26.74 11.21 -0.91
N GLN A 227 -26.88 9.92 -1.20
CA GLN A 227 -26.15 8.89 -0.45
C GLN A 227 -24.64 9.02 -0.62
N ALA A 228 -24.13 9.26 -1.83
CA ALA A 228 -22.71 9.49 -2.06
C ALA A 228 -22.20 10.71 -1.27
N CYS A 229 -22.99 11.79 -1.22
CA CYS A 229 -22.69 12.98 -0.42
C CYS A 229 -22.62 12.70 1.08
N GLN A 230 -23.59 11.96 1.63
CA GLN A 230 -23.60 11.58 3.05
C GLN A 230 -22.42 10.67 3.40
N ARG A 231 -22.03 9.76 2.49
CA ARG A 231 -20.85 8.90 2.70
C ARG A 231 -19.55 9.70 2.63
N MET A 232 -19.44 10.64 1.70
CA MET A 232 -18.30 11.56 1.61
C MET A 232 -18.08 12.31 2.92
N GLU A 233 -19.15 12.83 3.53
CA GLU A 233 -19.08 13.51 4.83
C GLU A 233 -18.44 12.59 5.88
N LYS A 234 -18.93 11.36 6.03
CA LYS A 234 -18.35 10.38 6.96
C LYS A 234 -16.89 10.05 6.65
N TRP A 235 -16.56 9.76 5.40
CA TRP A 235 -15.19 9.38 5.01
C TRP A 235 -14.21 10.54 5.12
N SER A 236 -14.63 11.78 4.87
CA SER A 236 -13.81 12.98 5.10
C SER A 236 -13.42 13.15 6.58
N ARG A 237 -14.24 12.62 7.49
CA ARG A 237 -13.98 12.52 8.93
C ARG A 237 -13.30 11.21 9.33
N HIS A 238 -12.88 10.40 8.36
CA HIS A 238 -12.33 9.05 8.52
C HIS A 238 -13.23 8.10 9.34
N LEU A 239 -14.55 8.30 9.28
CA LEU A 239 -15.55 7.45 9.90
C LEU A 239 -16.00 6.36 8.93
N PRO A 240 -16.41 5.18 9.42
CA PRO A 240 -17.04 4.18 8.57
C PRO A 240 -18.35 4.76 8.02
N ALA A 241 -18.58 4.59 6.72
CA ALA A 241 -19.82 5.04 6.10
C ALA A 241 -21.05 4.35 6.72
N GLY A 242 -20.88 3.08 7.10
CA GLY A 242 -21.98 2.21 7.52
C GLY A 242 -23.05 2.08 6.43
N ASP A 243 -24.24 1.63 6.81
CA ASP A 243 -25.41 1.87 5.97
C ASP A 243 -25.69 3.37 6.04
N ALA A 244 -25.50 4.08 4.93
CA ALA A 244 -26.07 5.42 4.81
C ALA A 244 -27.57 5.28 5.05
N GLY A 245 -28.12 6.08 5.96
CA GLY A 245 -29.55 6.10 6.19
C GLY A 245 -30.30 6.38 4.90
N GLU A 246 -31.60 6.07 4.87
CA GLU A 246 -32.47 6.56 3.80
C GLU A 246 -32.31 8.09 3.72
N PRO A 247 -32.00 8.66 2.52
CA PRO A 247 -31.95 10.10 2.36
C PRO A 247 -33.25 10.73 2.81
N ASP A 248 -33.18 11.81 3.59
CA ASP A 248 -34.37 12.56 3.96
C ASP A 248 -35.01 13.16 2.68
N ASP A 249 -36.33 13.08 2.58
CA ASP A 249 -37.14 13.67 1.52
C ASP A 249 -36.83 15.16 1.36
N PHE A 250 -36.49 15.84 2.46
CA PHE A 250 -36.08 17.23 2.43
C PHE A 250 -34.82 17.45 1.58
N ALA A 251 -33.76 16.67 1.78
CA ALA A 251 -32.51 16.77 1.02
C ALA A 251 -32.71 16.44 -0.48
N LEU A 252 -33.64 15.52 -0.79
CA LEU A 252 -34.02 15.20 -2.16
C LEU A 252 -34.82 16.32 -2.85
N SER A 253 -35.52 17.16 -2.08
CA SER A 253 -36.33 18.27 -2.59
C SER A 253 -35.53 19.57 -2.80
N GLN A 254 -34.44 19.78 -2.06
CA GLN A 254 -33.59 20.99 -2.10
C GLN A 254 -32.46 20.89 -3.13
N VAL A 255 -32.79 20.52 -4.37
CA VAL A 255 -31.80 20.41 -5.46
C VAL A 255 -31.81 21.64 -6.33
N GLU A 256 -30.74 22.43 -6.29
CA GLU A 256 -30.53 23.50 -7.26
C GLU A 256 -29.65 22.99 -8.40
N THR A 257 -30.14 23.07 -9.64
CA THR A 257 -29.36 22.70 -10.83
C THR A 257 -28.99 23.94 -11.62
N ARG A 258 -27.71 24.11 -11.91
CA ARG A 258 -27.19 25.17 -12.76
C ARG A 258 -26.34 24.59 -13.88
N THR A 259 -26.35 25.29 -15.01
CA THR A 259 -25.46 24.98 -16.13
C THR A 259 -24.47 26.12 -16.29
N ILE A 260 -23.19 25.81 -16.17
CA ILE A 260 -22.10 26.75 -16.35
C ILE A 260 -21.40 26.42 -17.67
N ARG A 261 -21.31 27.40 -18.58
CA ARG A 261 -20.63 27.24 -19.86
C ARG A 261 -19.26 27.89 -19.79
N GLN A 262 -18.23 27.12 -20.10
CA GLN A 262 -16.85 27.57 -20.21
C GLN A 262 -16.37 27.46 -21.66
N LYS A 263 -15.19 28.02 -21.95
CA LYS A 263 -14.62 28.04 -23.30
C LYS A 263 -14.38 26.63 -23.87
N GLU A 264 -13.96 25.70 -23.01
CA GLU A 264 -13.51 24.35 -23.43
C GLU A 264 -14.45 23.22 -22.96
N HIS A 265 -15.37 23.53 -22.05
CA HIS A 265 -16.27 22.55 -21.45
C HIS A 265 -17.57 23.20 -20.95
N GLN A 266 -18.54 22.37 -20.59
CA GLN A 266 -19.79 22.73 -19.97
C GLN A 266 -19.99 21.89 -18.72
N ASP A 267 -20.38 22.54 -17.62
CA ASP A 267 -20.63 21.91 -16.34
C ASP A 267 -22.13 21.97 -16.01
N VAL A 268 -22.70 20.83 -15.65
CA VAL A 268 -24.01 20.74 -14.99
C VAL A 268 -23.74 20.54 -13.50
N VAL A 269 -24.00 21.57 -12.71
CA VAL A 269 -23.79 21.60 -11.26
C VAL A 269 -25.12 21.34 -10.58
N GLN A 270 -25.17 20.34 -9.71
CA GLN A 270 -26.30 20.07 -8.82
C GLN A 270 -25.84 20.28 -7.38
N ARG A 271 -26.57 21.14 -6.66
CA ARG A 271 -26.35 21.42 -5.24
C ARG A 271 -27.38 20.66 -4.41
N TYR A 272 -26.92 19.92 -3.41
CA TYR A 272 -27.73 19.24 -2.42
C TYR A 272 -27.36 19.76 -1.02
N LEU A 273 -28.35 19.95 -0.17
CA LEU A 273 -28.16 20.28 1.24
C LEU A 273 -27.97 18.98 2.03
N ILE A 274 -26.84 18.86 2.73
CA ILE A 274 -26.50 17.70 3.55
C ILE A 274 -26.91 17.93 5.00
N ASP A 275 -26.59 19.12 5.54
CA ASP A 275 -26.89 19.50 6.92
C ASP A 275 -27.37 20.96 6.97
N GLU A 276 -28.59 21.16 7.45
CA GLU A 276 -29.19 22.49 7.63
C GLU A 276 -28.53 23.30 8.76
N MET A 277 -28.11 22.63 9.83
CA MET A 277 -27.55 23.29 11.00
C MET A 277 -26.15 23.79 10.71
N ASP A 278 -25.35 22.96 10.04
CA ASP A 278 -23.97 23.28 9.68
C ASP A 278 -23.85 23.99 8.31
N VAL A 279 -24.99 24.25 7.65
CA VAL A 279 -25.09 24.91 6.33
C VAL A 279 -24.15 24.24 5.32
N GLU A 280 -24.23 22.92 5.29
CA GLU A 280 -23.31 22.07 4.54
C GLU A 280 -23.94 21.60 3.24
N TYR A 281 -23.24 21.82 2.13
CA TYR A 281 -23.69 21.46 0.80
C TYR A 281 -22.78 20.44 0.15
N CYS A 282 -23.42 19.58 -0.63
CA CYS A 282 -22.80 18.72 -1.61
C CYS A 282 -23.01 19.27 -3.00
N PHE A 283 -21.96 19.27 -3.81
CA PHE A 283 -22.03 19.64 -5.21
C PHE A 283 -21.62 18.49 -6.10
N ILE A 284 -22.50 18.13 -7.04
CA ILE A 284 -22.20 17.17 -8.10
C ILE A 284 -22.06 17.94 -9.39
N ILE A 285 -20.91 17.80 -10.03
CA ILE A 285 -20.59 18.56 -11.22
C ILE A 285 -20.34 17.56 -12.33
N ARG A 286 -21.21 17.55 -13.33
CA ARG A 286 -21.03 16.73 -14.53
C ARG A 286 -20.49 17.61 -15.64
N ARG A 287 -19.21 17.42 -15.96
CA ARG A 287 -18.47 18.14 -16.98
C ARG A 287 -18.53 17.41 -18.32
N SER A 288 -18.78 18.16 -19.38
CA SER A 288 -18.71 17.71 -20.76
C SER A 288 -17.75 18.63 -21.51
N TYR A 289 -16.67 18.06 -22.04
CA TYR A 289 -15.68 18.81 -22.83
C TYR A 289 -16.15 18.93 -24.28
N ASN A 290 -15.84 20.06 -24.93
CA ASN A 290 -16.20 20.31 -26.32
C ASN A 290 -15.60 19.27 -27.29
N GLY A 291 -14.49 18.62 -26.90
CA GLY A 291 -13.83 17.54 -27.63
C GLY A 291 -14.37 16.12 -27.36
N GLY A 292 -15.47 15.97 -26.61
CA GLY A 292 -16.13 14.67 -26.38
C GLY A 292 -15.75 13.93 -25.10
N GLY A 293 -14.88 14.48 -24.27
CA GLY A 293 -14.58 13.95 -22.92
C GLY A 293 -15.68 14.27 -21.91
N ARG A 294 -15.79 13.47 -20.83
CA ARG A 294 -16.71 13.72 -19.72
C ARG A 294 -15.99 13.48 -18.39
N ALA A 295 -16.33 14.25 -17.36
CA ALA A 295 -15.86 14.07 -16.00
C ALA A 295 -16.99 14.33 -15.00
N MET A 296 -16.88 13.78 -13.81
CA MET A 296 -17.79 14.07 -12.70
C MET A 296 -16.97 14.46 -11.47
N TYR A 297 -17.46 15.44 -10.71
CA TYR A 297 -16.86 15.96 -9.47
C TYR A 297 -17.91 15.96 -8.34
N LEU A 298 -17.48 15.69 -7.11
CA LEU A 298 -18.26 15.60 -5.88
C LEU A 298 -17.50 16.48 -4.91
N VAL A 299 -18.10 17.59 -4.52
CA VAL A 299 -17.41 18.61 -3.73
C VAL A 299 -18.25 18.94 -2.52
N ARG A 300 -17.61 18.94 -1.36
CA ARG A 300 -18.18 19.38 -0.09
C ARG A 300 -17.92 20.87 0.08
N SER A 301 -18.90 21.62 0.59
CA SER A 301 -18.76 23.06 0.83
C SER A 301 -19.55 23.47 2.05
N PHE A 302 -18.93 24.32 2.88
CA PHE A 302 -19.59 24.97 4.00
C PHE A 302 -20.09 26.35 3.58
N ASN A 303 -21.27 26.75 4.03
CA ASN A 303 -21.93 28.03 3.70
C ASN A 303 -22.28 28.21 2.21
N GLY A 304 -22.01 27.23 1.36
CA GLY A 304 -22.39 27.23 -0.05
C GLY A 304 -21.61 28.23 -0.89
N ASP A 305 -20.34 28.51 -0.53
CA ASP A 305 -19.50 29.46 -1.27
C ASP A 305 -19.29 28.98 -2.71
N GLU A 306 -19.95 29.67 -3.64
CA GLU A 306 -19.92 29.35 -5.07
C GLU A 306 -18.60 29.77 -5.75
N ALA A 307 -17.73 30.53 -5.06
CA ALA A 307 -16.42 30.92 -5.60
C ALA A 307 -15.52 29.71 -5.92
N MET A 308 -15.77 28.56 -5.29
CA MET A 308 -15.06 27.32 -5.57
C MET A 308 -15.26 26.80 -7.00
N PHE A 309 -16.40 27.07 -7.64
CA PHE A 309 -16.69 26.57 -8.99
C PHE A 309 -15.82 27.19 -10.08
N ALA A 310 -15.34 28.41 -9.87
CA ALA A 310 -14.46 29.11 -10.81
C ALA A 310 -13.05 28.50 -10.87
N ASN A 311 -12.63 27.80 -9.81
CA ASN A 311 -11.27 27.26 -9.66
C ASN A 311 -11.15 25.74 -9.86
N LEU A 312 -12.26 25.01 -10.05
CA LEU A 312 -12.27 23.56 -10.32
C LEU A 312 -11.62 23.15 -11.66
N SER A 313 -11.17 24.12 -12.45
CA SER A 313 -10.34 23.92 -13.63
C SER A 313 -8.84 23.85 -13.32
N ALA A 314 -8.39 24.21 -12.12
CA ALA A 314 -6.96 24.46 -11.85
C ALA A 314 -6.22 23.38 -11.05
N THR A 315 -6.87 22.60 -10.19
CA THR A 315 -6.20 21.50 -9.46
C THR A 315 -7.24 20.49 -8.96
N PRO A 316 -7.21 19.22 -9.40
CA PRO A 316 -7.96 18.18 -8.73
C PRO A 316 -7.31 17.92 -7.36
N SER A 317 -7.96 18.35 -6.27
CA SER A 317 -7.59 17.91 -4.92
C SER A 317 -7.84 16.40 -4.80
N PHE A 318 -7.19 15.74 -3.84
CA PHE A 318 -7.41 14.33 -3.50
C PHE A 318 -8.89 13.93 -3.36
N GLU A 319 -9.72 14.84 -2.86
CA GLU A 319 -11.18 14.70 -2.74
C GLU A 319 -11.87 14.46 -4.10
N THR A 320 -11.22 14.84 -5.19
CA THR A 320 -11.73 14.72 -6.56
C THR A 320 -11.55 13.33 -7.17
N TYR A 321 -10.55 12.56 -6.73
CA TYR A 321 -10.14 11.31 -7.38
C TYR A 321 -10.87 10.06 -6.85
N LEU A 322 -11.61 10.17 -5.76
CA LEU A 322 -12.36 9.06 -5.16
C LEU A 322 -13.83 8.99 -5.61
N LEU A 323 -14.24 9.87 -6.51
CA LEU A 323 -15.64 10.12 -6.80
C LEU A 323 -16.47 8.88 -7.11
N ASP A 324 -16.01 8.06 -8.06
CA ASP A 324 -16.82 6.90 -8.48
C ASP A 324 -16.92 5.84 -7.37
N ALA A 325 -15.90 5.77 -6.49
CA ALA A 325 -15.93 4.91 -5.30
C ALA A 325 -17.02 5.37 -4.31
N HIS A 326 -17.35 6.66 -4.27
CA HIS A 326 -18.34 7.18 -3.34
C HIS A 326 -19.77 6.72 -3.63
N PHE A 327 -20.04 6.44 -4.91
CA PHE A 327 -21.32 5.90 -5.34
C PHE A 327 -21.44 4.39 -5.16
N GLN A 328 -20.34 3.69 -4.87
CA GLN A 328 -20.38 2.24 -4.68
C GLN A 328 -20.86 1.86 -3.28
N ASN A 329 -21.35 0.63 -3.15
CA ASN A 329 -21.68 0.05 -1.85
C ASN A 329 -20.41 0.01 -0.97
N PRO A 330 -20.39 0.63 0.22
CA PRO A 330 -19.24 0.62 1.12
C PRO A 330 -18.73 -0.79 1.48
N GLN A 331 -19.64 -1.78 1.53
CA GLN A 331 -19.30 -3.17 1.85
C GLN A 331 -18.84 -3.98 0.64
N ALA A 332 -18.89 -3.42 -0.58
CA ALA A 332 -18.39 -4.12 -1.76
C ALA A 332 -16.89 -4.38 -1.60
N ARG A 333 -16.47 -5.60 -1.91
CA ARG A 333 -15.06 -5.98 -1.80
C ARG A 333 -14.24 -5.36 -2.93
N THR A 334 -13.01 -4.95 -2.63
CA THR A 334 -12.08 -4.40 -3.61
C THR A 334 -11.87 -5.34 -4.80
N ASP A 335 -11.71 -6.64 -4.54
CA ASP A 335 -11.46 -7.67 -5.55
C ASP A 335 -12.68 -8.05 -6.42
N SER A 336 -13.86 -7.48 -6.13
CA SER A 336 -15.05 -7.66 -6.96
C SER A 336 -15.09 -6.73 -8.17
N PHE A 337 -14.23 -5.71 -8.19
CA PHE A 337 -14.15 -4.72 -9.27
C PHE A 337 -13.14 -5.14 -10.34
N ALA A 338 -13.46 -4.82 -11.60
CA ALA A 338 -12.54 -5.03 -12.71
C ALA A 338 -11.44 -3.97 -12.71
N PRO A 339 -10.17 -4.33 -12.97
CA PRO A 339 -9.12 -3.32 -13.06
C PRO A 339 -9.39 -2.35 -14.21
N ALA A 340 -8.89 -1.13 -14.08
CA ALA A 340 -9.06 -0.11 -15.12
C ALA A 340 -8.49 -0.61 -16.47
N ALA A 341 -9.25 -0.43 -17.56
CA ALA A 341 -8.98 -1.03 -18.87
C ALA A 341 -7.67 -0.55 -19.51
N LYS A 342 -7.09 0.58 -19.05
CA LYS A 342 -5.77 1.10 -19.42
C LYS A 342 -5.22 2.02 -18.32
N GLY A 343 -4.09 1.66 -17.72
CA GLY A 343 -2.99 2.53 -17.23
C GLY A 343 -3.31 3.91 -16.62
N ARG A 344 -4.51 4.13 -16.09
CA ARG A 344 -4.95 5.43 -15.57
C ARG A 344 -4.26 5.73 -14.25
N LEU A 345 -4.06 4.69 -13.44
CA LEU A 345 -3.38 4.74 -12.15
C LEU A 345 -2.27 3.68 -12.03
N ALA A 346 -2.29 2.60 -12.81
CA ALA A 346 -1.20 1.62 -12.83
C ALA A 346 0.04 2.12 -13.60
N PRO A 347 1.26 1.99 -13.05
CA PRO A 347 2.48 1.99 -13.84
C PRO A 347 2.46 0.81 -14.84
N PRO A 348 3.21 0.90 -15.96
CA PRO A 348 3.20 -0.13 -17.00
C PRO A 348 3.48 -1.54 -16.45
N ALA A 349 2.55 -2.45 -16.73
CA ALA A 349 2.47 -3.77 -16.11
C ALA A 349 3.62 -4.73 -16.48
N ARG A 350 3.92 -5.68 -15.58
CA ARG A 350 4.78 -6.86 -15.86
C ARG A 350 4.02 -8.18 -15.63
N LYS A 351 4.26 -9.18 -16.50
CA LYS A 351 3.62 -10.51 -16.44
C LYS A 351 4.10 -11.32 -15.21
N ALA A 352 3.21 -11.69 -14.29
CA ALA A 352 3.48 -12.62 -13.19
C ALA A 352 2.51 -13.83 -13.18
N LYS A 353 2.97 -15.01 -12.69
CA LYS A 353 2.21 -16.28 -12.63
C LYS A 353 1.88 -16.67 -11.17
N PRO A 354 0.71 -17.28 -10.88
CA PRO A 354 0.32 -17.68 -9.52
C PRO A 354 0.89 -19.03 -9.07
N GLN A 355 1.04 -19.27 -7.75
CA GLN A 355 1.51 -20.56 -7.18
C GLN A 355 0.69 -21.01 -5.94
N PRO A 356 0.44 -22.33 -5.72
CA PRO A 356 -0.38 -22.86 -4.61
C PRO A 356 0.43 -23.36 -3.39
N GLN A 357 -0.20 -23.46 -2.20
CA GLN A 357 0.43 -23.80 -0.90
C GLN A 357 -0.15 -25.08 -0.25
N SER A 358 0.69 -25.89 0.42
CA SER A 358 0.33 -27.01 1.33
C SER A 358 0.89 -26.78 2.74
N ALA A 359 0.26 -27.35 3.78
CA ALA A 359 0.57 -27.09 5.20
C ALA A 359 1.96 -27.59 5.64
N ALA A 360 2.81 -26.66 6.08
CA ALA A 360 4.21 -26.86 6.44
C ALA A 360 4.44 -26.76 7.97
N PRO A 361 5.41 -27.48 8.57
CA PRO A 361 5.69 -27.46 10.02
C PRO A 361 6.06 -26.05 10.54
N SER A 362 5.59 -25.66 11.73
CA SER A 362 5.81 -24.33 12.32
C SER A 362 7.08 -24.23 13.18
N GLY A 363 7.75 -23.08 13.20
CA GLY A 363 8.87 -22.72 14.09
C GLY A 363 9.01 -21.20 14.25
N THR A 364 10.15 -20.69 14.73
CA THR A 364 10.47 -19.25 14.81
C THR A 364 11.53 -18.87 13.78
N CYS A 365 11.26 -17.86 12.96
CA CYS A 365 12.22 -17.24 12.07
C CYS A 365 12.81 -16.00 12.74
N LEU A 366 14.13 -15.80 12.65
CA LEU A 366 14.85 -14.66 13.25
C LEU A 366 15.75 -13.98 12.23
N VAL A 367 15.90 -12.66 12.36
CA VAL A 367 16.91 -11.86 11.63
C VAL A 367 17.78 -11.12 12.63
N TYR A 368 19.10 -11.30 12.51
CA TYR A 368 20.10 -10.57 13.29
C TYR A 368 20.82 -9.53 12.44
N SER A 369 21.11 -8.38 13.02
CA SER A 369 22.03 -7.40 12.44
C SER A 369 23.47 -7.91 12.47
N ARG A 370 24.37 -7.27 11.71
CA ARG A 370 25.82 -7.52 11.81
C ARG A 370 26.38 -7.31 13.23
N ALA A 371 25.74 -6.46 14.03
CA ALA A 371 26.11 -6.20 15.43
C ALA A 371 25.50 -7.21 16.41
N GLY A 372 24.78 -8.23 15.94
CA GLY A 372 24.17 -9.27 16.78
C GLY A 372 22.84 -8.85 17.45
N LEU A 373 22.24 -7.74 17.03
CA LEU A 373 20.92 -7.32 17.50
C LEU A 373 19.82 -8.06 16.75
N VAL A 374 18.78 -8.51 17.45
CA VAL A 374 17.57 -9.05 16.80
C VAL A 374 16.86 -7.89 16.10
N LEU A 375 16.72 -7.99 14.79
CA LEU A 375 15.99 -7.04 13.95
C LEU A 375 14.56 -7.50 13.70
N ASP A 376 14.36 -8.83 13.66
CA ASP A 376 13.08 -9.44 13.36
C ASP A 376 13.01 -10.82 14.02
N GLN A 377 11.83 -11.20 14.51
CA GLN A 377 11.56 -12.51 15.09
C GLN A 377 10.05 -12.79 15.06
N GLU A 378 9.62 -13.70 14.18
CA GLU A 378 8.22 -14.04 13.97
C GLU A 378 8.01 -15.57 13.94
N PRO A 379 6.80 -16.07 14.26
CA PRO A 379 6.45 -17.46 13.96
C PRO A 379 6.49 -17.67 12.44
N CYS A 380 6.95 -18.81 11.94
CA CYS A 380 6.97 -19.10 10.51
C CYS A 380 6.75 -20.59 10.27
N THR A 381 6.31 -20.98 9.07
CA THR A 381 6.22 -22.38 8.66
C THR A 381 7.40 -22.76 7.77
N ALA A 382 8.05 -23.88 8.02
CA ALA A 382 9.17 -24.37 7.26
C ALA A 382 8.73 -25.51 6.33
N ASP A 383 8.86 -25.34 5.02
CA ASP A 383 8.70 -26.40 4.04
C ASP A 383 10.07 -26.99 3.68
N PHE A 384 10.26 -28.25 4.07
CA PHE A 384 11.44 -29.07 3.76
C PHE A 384 11.14 -30.15 2.71
N SER A 385 10.12 -29.96 1.86
CA SER A 385 9.68 -30.91 0.83
C SER A 385 10.80 -31.39 -0.10
N THR A 386 11.90 -30.65 -0.19
CA THR A 386 13.15 -31.14 -0.77
C THR A 386 14.29 -31.01 0.26
N ALA A 387 15.09 -32.06 0.43
CA ALA A 387 16.22 -32.07 1.38
C ALA A 387 17.31 -31.01 1.13
N LEU A 388 17.24 -30.32 -0.02
CA LEU A 388 18.23 -29.34 -0.48
C LEU A 388 17.66 -27.91 -0.60
N ILE A 389 16.36 -27.71 -0.41
CA ILE A 389 15.74 -26.38 -0.40
C ILE A 389 14.91 -26.28 0.88
N GLU A 390 15.31 -25.37 1.74
CA GLU A 390 14.58 -25.04 2.96
C GLU A 390 13.77 -23.76 2.66
N ARG A 391 12.44 -23.84 2.71
CA ARG A 391 11.54 -22.69 2.55
C ARG A 391 10.96 -22.33 3.91
N TYR A 392 10.94 -21.05 4.26
CA TYR A 392 10.38 -20.58 5.52
C TYR A 392 9.33 -19.49 5.25
N THR A 393 8.06 -19.83 5.37
CA THR A 393 6.91 -18.95 5.16
C THR A 393 6.56 -18.20 6.44
N TRP A 394 6.80 -16.90 6.46
CA TRP A 394 6.49 -16.00 7.58
C TRP A 394 4.96 -15.79 7.70
N PRO A 395 4.41 -15.22 8.79
CA PRO A 395 2.97 -14.97 8.95
C PRO A 395 2.44 -14.03 7.85
N SER A 396 3.30 -13.13 7.38
CA SER A 396 3.10 -12.25 6.23
C SER A 396 2.95 -13.00 4.89
N GLY A 397 3.29 -14.29 4.82
CA GLY A 397 3.35 -15.06 3.57
C GLY A 397 4.66 -14.89 2.80
N ALA A 398 5.62 -14.09 3.28
CA ALA A 398 6.98 -14.04 2.76
C ALA A 398 7.61 -15.42 2.83
N VAL A 399 8.53 -15.77 1.92
CA VAL A 399 9.28 -17.02 2.01
C VAL A 399 10.78 -16.73 2.06
N THR A 400 11.48 -17.11 3.13
CA THR A 400 12.95 -17.20 3.10
C THR A 400 13.34 -18.53 2.48
N VAL A 401 14.23 -18.52 1.49
CA VAL A 401 14.69 -19.74 0.81
C VAL A 401 16.18 -19.91 1.04
N ILE A 402 16.58 -21.02 1.67
CA ILE A 402 17.96 -21.48 1.68
C ILE A 402 18.09 -22.58 0.63
N ASP A 403 18.82 -22.31 -0.44
CA ASP A 403 19.04 -23.24 -1.54
C ASP A 403 20.46 -23.81 -1.47
N ARG A 404 20.53 -25.13 -1.26
CA ARG A 404 21.77 -25.92 -1.16
C ARG A 404 21.98 -26.81 -2.39
N ARG A 405 21.16 -26.69 -3.45
CA ARG A 405 21.25 -27.56 -4.65
C ARG A 405 22.57 -27.42 -5.38
N LYS A 406 23.20 -26.25 -5.33
CA LYS A 406 24.51 -25.97 -5.95
C LYS A 406 25.36 -25.10 -5.02
N PRO A 407 26.68 -25.35 -4.90
CA PRO A 407 27.58 -24.39 -4.29
C PRO A 407 27.80 -23.16 -5.19
N PRO A 408 27.98 -21.96 -4.62
CA PRO A 408 27.85 -21.65 -3.20
C PRO A 408 26.39 -21.74 -2.71
N VAL A 409 26.19 -22.18 -1.46
CA VAL A 409 24.85 -22.14 -0.82
C VAL A 409 24.31 -20.73 -0.93
N SER A 410 23.03 -20.60 -1.24
CA SER A 410 22.39 -19.30 -1.40
C SER A 410 21.25 -19.10 -0.42
N ILE A 411 21.11 -17.87 0.05
CA ILE A 411 19.92 -17.39 0.74
C ILE A 411 19.22 -16.40 -0.17
N ASN A 412 17.94 -16.65 -0.42
CA ASN A 412 17.13 -15.81 -1.31
C ASN A 412 17.82 -15.56 -2.67
N GLY A 413 18.42 -16.61 -3.24
CA GLY A 413 19.11 -16.58 -4.53
C GLY A 413 20.48 -15.90 -4.53
N GLN A 414 21.02 -15.51 -3.38
CA GLN A 414 22.33 -14.86 -3.24
C GLN A 414 23.34 -15.72 -2.48
N PRO A 415 24.60 -15.82 -2.92
CA PRO A 415 25.64 -16.58 -2.21
C PRO A 415 25.80 -16.14 -0.76
N ILE A 416 25.80 -17.07 0.19
CA ILE A 416 25.90 -16.72 1.61
C ILE A 416 27.33 -16.22 1.96
N VAL A 417 27.44 -15.26 2.88
CA VAL A 417 28.75 -14.69 3.29
C VAL A 417 29.38 -15.44 4.45
N ALA A 418 28.54 -15.95 5.36
CA ALA A 418 28.95 -16.74 6.51
C ALA A 418 27.77 -17.60 6.98
N ALA A 419 28.03 -18.86 7.32
CA ALA A 419 27.15 -19.63 8.19
C ALA A 419 27.73 -19.55 9.60
N SER A 420 27.01 -18.97 10.55
CA SER A 420 27.46 -18.85 11.94
C SER A 420 26.51 -19.58 12.88
N ARG A 421 27.04 -20.07 14.01
CA ARG A 421 26.23 -20.46 15.15
C ARG A 421 26.12 -19.26 16.07
N THR A 422 24.90 -18.92 16.48
CA THR A 422 24.69 -17.92 17.54
C THR A 422 25.30 -18.42 18.86
N PRO A 423 25.52 -17.56 19.87
CA PRO A 423 25.91 -17.98 21.22
C PRO A 423 24.95 -19.02 21.85
N LYS A 424 23.71 -19.13 21.36
CA LYS A 424 22.70 -20.12 21.77
C LYS A 424 22.65 -21.36 20.86
N GLY A 425 23.60 -21.54 19.95
CA GLY A 425 23.72 -22.73 19.10
C GLY A 425 22.80 -22.76 17.87
N LEU A 426 22.02 -21.71 17.60
CA LEU A 426 21.14 -21.63 16.43
C LEU A 426 21.96 -21.47 15.15
N TYR A 427 21.63 -22.24 14.11
CA TYR A 427 22.24 -22.12 12.79
C TYR A 427 21.67 -20.91 12.05
N CYS A 428 22.56 -20.01 11.63
CA CYS A 428 22.19 -18.80 10.92
C CYS A 428 22.94 -18.69 9.60
N VAL A 429 22.26 -18.13 8.61
CA VAL A 429 22.78 -17.91 7.27
C VAL A 429 22.85 -16.42 7.00
N GLY A 430 24.07 -15.92 6.79
CA GLY A 430 24.35 -14.52 6.47
C GLY A 430 23.95 -14.18 5.04
N ASN A 431 23.14 -13.13 4.90
CA ASN A 431 22.73 -12.56 3.62
C ASN A 431 23.69 -11.42 3.22
N PRO A 432 24.44 -11.53 2.11
CA PRO A 432 25.41 -10.52 1.67
C PRO A 432 24.79 -9.17 1.36
N LEU A 433 23.55 -9.15 0.86
CA LEU A 433 22.89 -7.92 0.42
C LEU A 433 22.47 -7.04 1.59
N THR A 434 22.05 -7.65 2.69
CA THR A 434 21.57 -6.92 3.87
C THR A 434 22.61 -6.84 4.98
N GLY A 435 23.65 -7.67 4.94
CA GLY A 435 24.61 -7.82 6.04
C GLY A 435 24.03 -8.49 7.29
N ASN A 436 22.78 -8.96 7.22
CA ASN A 436 22.05 -9.58 8.32
C ASN A 436 22.14 -11.11 8.25
N ALA A 437 21.87 -11.77 9.36
CA ALA A 437 21.82 -13.23 9.43
C ALA A 437 20.39 -13.72 9.69
N PHE A 438 19.88 -14.57 8.81
CA PHE A 438 18.62 -15.27 9.01
C PHE A 438 18.86 -16.55 9.82
N CYS A 439 17.99 -16.86 10.76
CA CYS A 439 18.04 -18.10 11.53
C CYS A 439 16.65 -18.71 11.65
N TYR A 440 16.59 -20.03 11.72
CA TYR A 440 15.36 -20.75 12.01
C TYR A 440 15.52 -21.58 13.28
N ARG A 441 14.52 -21.50 14.14
CA ARG A 441 14.36 -22.35 15.31
C ARG A 441 13.13 -23.23 15.08
N PRO A 442 13.30 -24.56 14.93
CA PRO A 442 12.19 -25.49 14.81
C PRO A 442 11.20 -25.39 15.98
#